data_AF-A0A2G2ZAT3-F1
#
_entry.id   AF-A0A2G2ZAT3-F1
#
_cell.length_a   1.000
_cell.length_b   1.000
_cell.length_c   1.000
_cell.angle_alpha   90.00
_cell.angle_beta   90.00
_cell.angle_gamma   90.00
#
_symmetry.space_group_name_H-M   'P 1'
#
loop_
_entity.id
_entity.type
_entity.pdbx_description
1 polymer ?
#
loop_
_entity_poly.entity_id
_entity_poly.type
_entity_poly.pdbx_seq_one_letter_code
_entity_poly.pdbx_strand_id
1 'polypeptide(L)'
;MPRFKCSQKKQKSDLPVSTSQEHEGVKPDRIDFYKSTHYSTEKGWSSEQAEANYNSMNDLKALYNSGESSMTIDEIVGVVLGKKLKCIKGLDYGPKLDTTRATQRRAAELEDSLKKVKEEAATVQHDLQKRLDAAEVVVENQQSQITSLNS
;
A
#
# COMPACT_ATOMS: atom_id res chain seq x y z
N MET A 1 -7.69 -19.27 51.49
CA MET A 1 -7.18 -19.22 50.09
C MET A 1 -5.69 -18.94 50.12
N PRO A 2 -4.83 -19.81 49.58
CA PRO A 2 -3.39 -19.57 49.58
C PRO A 2 -3.00 -18.62 48.45
N ARG A 3 -2.18 -17.60 48.78
CA ARG A 3 -1.54 -16.69 47.83
C ARG A 3 -0.40 -17.43 47.14
N PHE A 4 -0.49 -17.62 45.82
CA PHE A 4 0.64 -18.06 45.02
C PHE A 4 1.66 -16.91 44.91
N LYS A 5 2.82 -17.06 45.53
CA LYS A 5 4.00 -16.23 45.23
C LYS A 5 4.66 -16.80 43.99
N CYS A 6 4.64 -16.06 42.88
CA CYS A 6 5.39 -16.43 41.68
C CYS A 6 6.84 -15.95 41.85
N SER A 7 7.76 -16.91 41.84
CA SER A 7 9.21 -16.70 41.98
C SER A 7 9.79 -15.90 40.81
N GLN A 8 10.42 -14.78 41.13
CA GLN A 8 11.28 -14.04 40.20
C GLN A 8 12.59 -14.82 40.02
N LYS A 9 12.80 -15.45 38.86
CA LYS A 9 14.14 -15.83 38.39
C LYS A 9 14.67 -14.69 37.52
N LYS A 10 15.51 -13.86 38.11
CA LYS A 10 16.28 -12.81 37.41
C LYS A 10 17.45 -13.49 36.69
N GLN A 11 17.32 -13.76 35.39
CA GLN A 11 18.48 -14.03 34.55
C GLN A 11 19.11 -12.68 34.18
N LYS A 12 20.30 -12.45 34.72
CA LYS A 12 21.17 -11.33 34.40
C LYS A 12 21.95 -11.74 33.15
N SER A 13 21.46 -11.34 31.97
CA SER A 13 22.26 -11.40 30.75
C SER A 13 22.83 -10.00 30.50
N ASP A 14 24.13 -9.98 30.22
CA ASP A 14 24.95 -8.79 30.10
C ASP A 14 24.44 -7.80 29.05
N LEU A 15 24.60 -6.52 29.40
CA LEU A 15 24.30 -5.34 28.58
C LEU A 15 24.99 -5.42 27.22
N PRO A 16 24.30 -5.00 26.15
CA PRO A 16 24.90 -4.09 25.20
C PRO A 16 24.33 -2.69 25.44
N VAL A 17 25.25 -1.74 25.60
CA VAL A 17 25.00 -0.32 25.35
C VAL A 17 24.24 -0.22 24.02
N SER A 18 22.99 0.24 24.08
CA SER A 18 22.24 0.61 22.88
C SER A 18 22.12 2.11 22.89
N THR A 19 22.93 2.70 22.04
CA THR A 19 23.05 4.11 21.70
C THR A 19 21.68 4.76 21.58
N SER A 20 21.46 5.84 22.33
CA SER A 20 20.48 6.87 21.99
C SER A 20 20.94 7.51 20.68
N GLN A 21 20.53 6.91 19.56
CA GLN A 21 20.72 7.51 18.26
C GLN A 21 19.62 8.57 18.13
N GLU A 22 20.01 9.82 18.36
CA GLU A 22 19.21 10.98 17.97
C GLU A 22 19.01 10.89 16.46
N HIS A 23 17.81 10.49 16.02
CA HIS A 23 17.50 10.45 14.60
C HIS A 23 17.19 11.88 14.12
N GLU A 24 18.15 12.43 13.38
CA GLU A 24 17.98 13.50 12.40
C GLU A 24 16.62 13.42 11.70
N GLY A 25 15.79 14.45 11.85
CA GLY A 25 14.85 15.01 10.86
C GLY A 25 13.79 14.13 10.18
N VAL A 26 13.84 12.80 10.30
CA VAL A 26 12.93 11.85 9.68
C VAL A 26 11.75 11.67 10.63
N LYS A 27 10.57 12.04 10.15
CA LYS A 27 9.32 11.84 10.89
C LYS A 27 9.19 10.35 11.26
N PRO A 28 9.19 9.99 12.55
CA PRO A 28 9.06 8.59 12.96
C PRO A 28 7.78 7.98 12.41
N ASP A 29 7.84 6.69 12.07
CA ASP A 29 6.61 5.98 11.73
C ASP A 29 5.69 5.85 12.96
N ARG A 30 4.44 5.46 12.72
CA ARG A 30 3.43 5.48 13.77
C ARG A 30 3.67 4.42 14.87
N ILE A 31 4.39 3.35 14.56
CA ILE A 31 4.78 2.30 15.52
C ILE A 31 5.97 2.79 16.36
N ASP A 32 6.93 3.45 15.74
CA ASP A 32 8.07 4.06 16.44
C ASP A 32 7.59 5.19 17.38
N PHE A 33 6.63 6.00 16.94
CA PHE A 33 5.95 6.99 17.78
C PHE A 33 5.19 6.36 18.96
N TYR A 34 4.60 5.18 18.76
CA TYR A 34 3.94 4.46 19.85
C TYR A 34 4.96 4.04 20.92
N LYS A 35 6.13 3.55 20.52
CA LYS A 35 7.22 3.22 21.44
C LYS A 35 7.70 4.45 22.20
N SER A 36 7.97 5.57 21.52
CA SER A 36 8.50 6.77 22.18
C SER A 36 7.56 7.35 23.24
N THR A 37 6.25 7.14 23.09
CA THR A 37 5.23 7.61 24.04
C THR A 37 4.93 6.64 25.18
N HIS A 38 5.20 5.33 25.00
CA HIS A 38 4.83 4.29 25.96
C HIS A 38 6.02 3.56 26.59
N TYR A 39 7.23 3.80 26.09
CA TYR A 39 8.47 3.21 26.62
C TYR A 39 9.40 4.31 27.14
N SER A 40 9.88 4.12 28.36
CA SER A 40 10.95 4.90 28.97
C SER A 40 12.16 4.01 29.21
N THR A 41 13.35 4.54 29.02
CA THR A 41 14.61 3.83 29.34
C THR A 41 14.76 3.58 30.85
N GLU A 42 14.19 4.44 31.70
CA GLU A 42 14.25 4.31 33.15
C GLU A 42 13.18 3.34 33.68
N LYS A 43 11.95 3.46 33.16
CA LYS A 43 10.77 2.75 33.72
C LYS A 43 10.30 1.56 32.88
N GLY A 44 10.86 1.37 31.69
CA GLY A 44 10.39 0.38 30.72
C GLY A 44 9.04 0.77 30.12
N TRP A 45 8.22 -0.23 29.80
CA TRP A 45 6.87 -0.04 29.27
C TRP A 45 5.93 0.55 30.32
N SER A 46 5.08 1.48 29.88
CA SER A 46 4.09 2.14 30.73
C SER A 46 3.01 1.18 31.26
N SER A 47 2.78 0.07 30.56
CA SER A 47 1.90 -1.03 30.99
C SER A 47 2.21 -2.32 30.23
N GLU A 48 1.82 -3.47 30.79
CA GLU A 48 1.89 -4.77 30.11
C GLU A 48 1.10 -4.75 28.80
N GLN A 49 -0.05 -4.05 28.77
CA GLN A 49 -0.83 -3.85 27.56
C GLN A 49 -0.05 -3.06 26.51
N ALA A 50 0.73 -2.05 26.93
CA ALA A 50 1.51 -1.26 26.00
C ALA A 50 2.62 -2.07 25.34
N GLU A 51 3.30 -2.92 26.11
CA GLU A 51 4.28 -3.88 25.61
C GLU A 51 3.67 -4.89 24.64
N ALA A 52 2.55 -5.52 25.02
CA ALA A 52 1.85 -6.48 24.16
C ALA A 52 1.42 -5.86 22.84
N ASN A 53 0.85 -4.64 22.88
CA ASN A 53 0.47 -3.90 21.69
C ASN A 53 1.68 -3.61 20.79
N TYR A 54 2.80 -3.14 21.36
CA TYR A 54 3.99 -2.87 20.55
C TYR A 54 4.52 -4.13 19.87
N ASN A 55 4.58 -5.25 20.60
CA ASN A 55 5.02 -6.53 20.04
C ASN A 55 4.10 -6.99 18.90
N SER A 56 2.77 -6.93 19.08
CA SER A 56 1.82 -7.25 18.00
C SER A 56 1.94 -6.33 16.78
N MET A 57 2.19 -5.03 16.97
CA MET A 57 2.46 -4.12 15.84
C MET A 57 3.73 -4.50 15.10
N ASN A 58 4.77 -4.89 15.83
CA ASN A 58 6.07 -5.25 15.26
C ASN A 58 6.00 -6.57 14.47
N ASP A 59 5.24 -7.56 14.96
CA ASP A 59 5.00 -8.82 14.25
C ASP A 59 4.29 -8.57 12.90
N LEU A 60 3.25 -7.74 12.90
CA LEU A 60 2.56 -7.35 11.66
C LEU A 60 3.45 -6.50 10.74
N LYS A 61 4.28 -5.61 11.29
CA LYS A 61 5.26 -4.82 10.52
C LYS A 61 6.29 -5.74 9.83
N ALA A 62 6.68 -6.85 10.46
CA ALA A 62 7.56 -7.83 9.85
C ALA A 62 6.91 -8.50 8.63
N LEU A 63 5.62 -8.87 8.71
CA LEU A 63 4.87 -9.41 7.58
C LEU A 63 4.71 -8.41 6.44
N TYR A 64 4.50 -7.12 6.76
CA TYR A 64 4.46 -6.04 5.78
C TYR A 64 5.80 -5.90 5.04
N ASN A 65 6.92 -5.89 5.77
CA ASN A 65 8.25 -5.80 5.16
C ASN A 65 8.62 -7.05 4.35
N SER A 66 8.10 -8.23 4.72
CA SER A 66 8.24 -9.47 3.94
C SER A 66 7.43 -9.42 2.62
N GLY A 67 6.52 -8.46 2.47
CA GLY A 67 5.57 -8.40 1.35
C GLY A 67 4.43 -9.42 1.46
N GLU A 68 4.31 -10.12 2.58
CA GLU A 68 3.27 -11.11 2.85
C GLU A 68 1.93 -10.46 3.24
N SER A 69 1.97 -9.21 3.71
CA SER A 69 0.77 -8.45 4.03
C SER A 69 0.70 -7.15 3.24
N SER A 70 -0.51 -6.81 2.78
CA SER A 70 -0.82 -5.54 2.13
C SER A 70 -1.19 -4.42 3.12
N MET A 71 -1.17 -4.71 4.42
CA MET A 71 -1.57 -3.75 5.46
C MET A 71 -0.52 -2.66 5.60
N THR A 72 -0.97 -1.41 5.58
CA THR A 72 -0.11 -0.25 5.85
C THR A 72 0.18 -0.11 7.36
N ILE A 73 1.25 0.61 7.70
CA ILE A 73 1.64 0.88 9.10
C ILE A 73 0.48 1.50 9.91
N ASP A 74 -0.30 2.40 9.30
CA ASP A 74 -1.47 3.01 9.95
C ASP A 74 -2.60 2.02 10.26
N GLU A 75 -2.84 1.07 9.35
CA GLU A 75 -3.83 0.01 9.54
C GLU A 75 -3.39 -0.99 10.60
N ILE A 76 -2.10 -1.36 10.63
CA ILE A 76 -1.51 -2.21 11.67
C ILE A 76 -1.73 -1.60 13.05
N VAL A 77 -1.39 -0.31 13.21
CA VAL A 77 -1.61 0.41 14.47
C VAL A 77 -3.11 0.46 14.83
N GLY A 78 -3.98 0.68 13.83
CA GLY A 78 -5.43 0.70 14.01
C GLY A 78 -6.00 -0.62 14.54
N VAL A 79 -5.58 -1.74 13.94
CA VAL A 79 -6.01 -3.10 14.31
C VAL A 79 -5.53 -3.46 15.72
N VAL A 80 -4.26 -3.19 16.04
CA VAL A 80 -3.68 -3.58 17.33
C VAL A 80 -4.21 -2.75 18.49
N LEU A 81 -4.32 -1.43 18.33
CA LEU A 81 -4.79 -0.57 19.42
C LEU A 81 -6.29 -0.70 19.70
N GLY A 82 -6.99 -1.57 18.96
CA GLY A 82 -8.41 -1.79 19.17
C GLY A 82 -9.19 -0.49 19.06
N LYS A 83 -8.67 0.51 18.32
CA LYS A 83 -9.51 1.54 17.75
C LYS A 83 -10.44 0.73 16.88
N LYS A 84 -11.64 0.48 17.42
CA LYS A 84 -12.82 0.21 16.63
C LYS A 84 -12.79 1.30 15.56
N LEU A 85 -12.18 0.98 14.42
CA LEU A 85 -12.82 1.17 13.15
C LEU A 85 -14.16 0.47 13.37
N LYS A 86 -15.09 1.14 14.06
CA LYS A 86 -16.48 1.03 13.72
C LYS A 86 -16.39 1.31 12.24
N CYS A 87 -16.37 0.24 11.45
CA CYS A 87 -16.93 0.25 10.13
C CYS A 87 -18.07 1.24 10.25
N ILE A 88 -17.91 2.39 9.61
CA ILE A 88 -19.02 3.32 9.48
C ILE A 88 -20.03 2.44 8.77
N LYS A 89 -20.98 1.90 9.53
CA LYS A 89 -22.12 1.17 9.02
C LYS A 89 -22.88 2.28 8.31
N GLY A 90 -22.60 2.44 7.01
CA GLY A 90 -22.80 3.69 6.27
C GLY A 90 -21.69 4.00 5.25
N LEU A 91 -20.61 3.21 5.16
CA LEU A 91 -19.91 2.98 3.91
C LEU A 91 -20.77 2.05 3.05
N ASP A 92 -21.93 2.58 2.67
CA ASP A 92 -22.52 2.18 1.40
C ASP A 92 -21.43 2.43 0.36
N TYR A 93 -20.81 1.34 -0.10
CA TYR A 93 -20.13 1.33 -1.39
C TYR A 93 -21.21 1.41 -2.48
N GLY A 94 -21.87 2.56 -2.51
CA GLY A 94 -22.95 2.94 -3.39
C GLY A 94 -22.98 4.47 -3.40
N PRO A 95 -23.32 5.11 -4.53
CA PRO A 95 -23.23 6.56 -4.64
C PRO A 95 -24.00 7.24 -3.51
N LYS A 96 -23.29 7.98 -2.66
CA LYS A 96 -23.88 8.85 -1.65
C LYS A 96 -24.74 9.88 -2.37
N LEU A 97 -26.06 9.67 -2.36
CA LEU A 97 -27.01 10.49 -3.08
C LEU A 97 -27.32 11.78 -2.30
N ASP A 98 -26.30 12.62 -2.11
CA ASP A 98 -26.45 14.06 -1.80
C ASP A 98 -25.35 14.85 -2.53
N THR A 99 -24.96 14.37 -3.70
CA THR A 99 -23.99 15.08 -4.54
C THR A 99 -24.76 16.04 -5.45
N THR A 100 -24.57 17.34 -5.26
CA THR A 100 -25.18 18.43 -6.04
C THR A 100 -25.20 18.10 -7.55
N ARG A 101 -26.33 18.33 -8.23
CA ARG A 101 -26.59 18.07 -9.68
C ARG A 101 -25.40 18.38 -10.61
N ALA A 102 -24.60 19.39 -10.27
CA ALA A 102 -23.41 19.79 -11.01
C ALA A 102 -22.34 18.70 -11.10
N THR A 103 -22.09 17.92 -10.04
CA THR A 103 -21.06 16.87 -10.03
C THR A 103 -21.50 15.65 -10.84
N GLN A 104 -22.78 15.28 -10.75
CA GLN A 104 -23.35 14.19 -11.58
C GLN A 104 -23.24 14.53 -13.07
N ARG A 105 -23.50 15.79 -13.45
CA ARG A 105 -23.35 16.23 -14.84
C ARG A 105 -21.90 16.14 -15.31
N ARG A 106 -20.93 16.57 -14.50
CA ARG A 106 -19.50 16.44 -14.81
C ARG A 106 -19.04 14.98 -14.92
N ALA A 107 -19.58 14.09 -14.09
CA ALA A 107 -19.28 12.67 -14.17
C ALA A 107 -19.80 12.06 -15.48
N ALA A 108 -21.04 12.36 -15.87
CA ALA A 108 -21.60 11.91 -17.14
C ALA A 108 -20.86 12.49 -18.37
N GLU A 109 -20.47 13.77 -18.34
CA GLU A 109 -19.65 14.41 -19.37
C GLU A 109 -18.27 13.73 -19.51
N LEU A 110 -17.67 13.31 -18.39
CA LEU A 110 -16.38 12.62 -18.38
C LEU A 110 -16.50 11.19 -18.91
N GLU A 111 -17.57 10.47 -18.55
CA GLU A 111 -17.85 9.13 -19.08
C GLU A 111 -18.06 9.14 -20.60
N ASP A 112 -18.82 10.11 -21.11
CA ASP A 112 -19.04 10.29 -22.55
C ASP A 112 -17.74 10.62 -23.29
N SER A 113 -16.95 11.55 -22.73
CA SER A 113 -15.62 11.91 -23.27
C SER A 113 -14.69 10.69 -23.32
N LEU A 114 -14.67 9.89 -22.26
CA LEU A 114 -13.84 8.68 -22.18
C LEU A 114 -14.28 7.64 -23.22
N LYS A 115 -15.59 7.46 -23.41
CA LYS A 115 -16.12 6.55 -24.44
C LYS A 115 -15.70 7.00 -25.84
N LYS A 116 -15.80 8.29 -26.14
CA LYS A 116 -15.39 8.85 -27.43
C LYS A 116 -13.89 8.66 -27.69
N VAL A 117 -13.04 8.96 -26.70
CA VAL A 117 -11.59 8.77 -26.84
C VAL A 117 -11.24 7.30 -27.08
N LYS A 118 -11.95 6.36 -26.44
CA LYS A 118 -11.75 4.92 -26.71
C LYS A 118 -12.11 4.52 -28.14
N GLU A 119 -13.20 5.07 -28.67
CA GLU A 119 -13.60 4.83 -30.05
C GLU A 119 -12.59 5.39 -31.05
N GLU A 120 -12.15 6.65 -30.85
CA GLU A 120 -11.10 7.27 -31.68
C GLU A 120 -9.76 6.53 -31.59
N ALA A 121 -9.38 6.04 -30.41
CA ALA A 121 -8.18 5.23 -30.27
C ALA A 121 -8.28 3.90 -31.03
N ALA A 122 -9.46 3.25 -31.02
CA ALA A 122 -9.68 2.01 -31.74
C ALA A 122 -9.64 2.23 -33.27
N THR A 123 -10.20 3.34 -33.78
CA THR A 123 -10.14 3.64 -35.22
C THR A 123 -8.72 3.94 -35.68
N VAL A 124 -7.94 4.71 -34.90
CA VAL A 124 -6.54 4.99 -35.19
C VAL A 124 -5.69 3.71 -35.17
N GLN A 125 -5.89 2.84 -34.19
CA GLN A 125 -5.18 1.56 -34.13
C GLN A 125 -5.48 0.68 -35.35
N HIS A 126 -6.74 0.59 -35.77
CA HIS A 126 -7.13 -0.18 -36.94
C HIS A 126 -6.53 0.39 -38.24
N ASP A 127 -6.53 1.72 -38.42
CA ASP A 127 -5.89 2.36 -39.58
C ASP A 127 -4.38 2.10 -39.63
N LEU A 128 -3.70 2.23 -38.48
CA LEU A 128 -2.27 1.95 -38.37
C LEU A 128 -1.96 0.49 -38.71
N GLN A 129 -2.75 -0.47 -38.21
CA GLN A 129 -2.55 -1.88 -38.54
C GLN A 129 -2.65 -2.12 -40.06
N LYS A 130 -3.69 -1.58 -40.70
CA LYS A 130 -3.87 -1.70 -42.15
C LYS A 130 -2.69 -1.13 -42.94
N ARG A 131 -2.09 -0.04 -42.47
CA ARG A 131 -0.92 0.57 -43.10
C ARG A 131 0.35 -0.25 -42.89
N LEU A 132 0.50 -0.90 -41.74
CA LEU A 132 1.60 -1.83 -41.50
C LEU A 132 1.51 -3.05 -42.41
N ASP A 133 0.32 -3.66 -42.52
CA ASP A 133 0.10 -4.82 -43.40
C ASP A 133 0.40 -4.48 -44.87
N ALA A 134 -0.01 -3.29 -45.33
CA ALA A 134 0.28 -2.83 -46.69
C ALA A 134 1.79 -2.57 -46.91
N ALA A 135 2.48 -2.03 -45.91
CA ALA A 135 3.92 -1.80 -45.98
C ALA A 135 4.71 -3.11 -45.98
N GLU A 136 4.28 -4.11 -45.21
CA GLU A 136 4.89 -5.45 -45.17
C GLU A 136 4.91 -6.10 -46.56
N VAL A 137 3.78 -6.09 -47.26
CA VAL A 137 3.68 -6.64 -48.64
C VAL A 137 4.62 -5.91 -49.61
N VAL A 138 4.77 -4.59 -49.48
CA VAL A 138 5.69 -3.82 -50.33
C VAL A 138 7.15 -4.18 -50.05
N VAL A 139 7.51 -4.36 -48.78
CA VAL A 139 8.87 -4.77 -48.38
C VAL A 139 9.19 -6.17 -48.90
N GLU A 140 8.27 -7.14 -48.74
CA GLU A 140 8.45 -8.49 -49.28
C GLU A 140 8.64 -8.49 -50.80
N ASN A 141 7.82 -7.73 -51.53
CA ASN A 141 7.92 -7.64 -52.98
C ASN A 141 9.25 -6.99 -53.44
N GLN A 142 9.76 -5.98 -52.72
CA GLN A 142 11.08 -5.40 -53.00
C GLN A 142 12.19 -6.41 -52.72
N GLN A 143 12.10 -7.16 -51.62
CA GLN A 143 13.08 -8.19 -51.27
C GLN A 143 13.15 -9.30 -52.31
N SER A 144 12.00 -9.74 -52.85
CA SER A 144 11.95 -10.71 -53.95
C SER A 144 12.64 -10.18 -55.22
N GLN A 145 12.43 -8.92 -55.57
CA GLN A 145 13.06 -8.30 -56.75
C GLN A 145 14.59 -8.19 -56.59
N ILE A 146 15.09 -7.76 -55.43
CA ILE A 146 16.54 -7.68 -55.15
C ILE A 146 17.18 -9.07 -55.24
N THR A 147 16.53 -10.09 -54.68
CA THR A 147 17.05 -11.47 -54.67
C THR A 147 17.11 -12.04 -56.10
N SER A 148 16.12 -11.73 -56.95
CA SER A 148 16.12 -12.15 -58.36
C SER A 148 17.18 -11.44 -59.21
N LEU A 149 17.58 -10.21 -58.88
CA LEU A 149 18.59 -9.46 -59.63
C LEU A 149 20.03 -9.88 -59.28
N ASN A 150 20.24 -10.43 -58.08
CA ASN A 150 21.54 -10.86 -57.58
C ASN A 150 21.81 -12.37 -57.78
N SER A 151 20.88 -13.10 -58.42
CA SER A 151 21.00 -14.53 -58.73
C SER A 151 21.32 -14.77 -60.20
#